data_AF-A0A9Q1H377-F1
#
_entry.id   AF-A0A9Q1H377-F1
#
_cell.length_a   1.000
_cell.length_b   1.000
_cell.length_c   1.000
_cell.angle_alpha   90.00
_cell.angle_beta   90.00
_cell.angle_gamma   90.00
#
_symmetry.space_group_name_H-M   'P 1'
#
loop_
_entity.id
_entity.type
_entity.pdbx_description
1 polymer ?
#
loop_
_entity_poly.entity_id
_entity_poly.type
_entity_poly.pdbx_seq_one_letter_code
_entity_poly.pdbx_strand_id
1 'polypeptide(L)' 'MLKLRTNKRVLRSSARRILLIPKTHCKSFGDRSFAVAGPRLWNDLPSDIQFPPTLQVFRTMLKTWLFSMY' A
#
# COMPACT_ATOMS: atom_id res chain seq x y z
N MET A 1 0.23 -13.76 4.84
CA MET A 1 -0.65 -12.71 5.40
C MET A 1 0.12 -11.41 5.50
N LEU A 2 -0.42 -10.29 4.97
CA LEU A 2 0.25 -8.98 5.01
C LEU A 2 0.23 -8.40 6.42
N LYS A 3 1.27 -7.66 6.82
CA LYS A 3 1.41 -7.10 8.17
C LYS A 3 1.43 -5.58 8.12
N LEU A 4 0.84 -4.93 9.12
CA LEU A 4 0.96 -3.49 9.29
C LEU A 4 2.37 -3.13 9.77
N ARG A 5 2.87 -1.97 9.34
CA ARG A 5 4.13 -1.44 9.86
C ARG A 5 3.91 -0.98 11.30
N THR A 6 4.62 -1.62 12.23
CA THR A 6 4.66 -1.20 13.63
C THR A 6 6.00 -0.53 13.94
N ASN A 7 5.97 0.59 14.65
CA ASN A 7 7.18 1.27 15.14
C ASN A 7 7.22 1.15 16.66
N LYS A 8 8.41 0.97 17.24
CA LYS A 8 8.59 0.91 18.71
C LYS A 8 8.25 2.23 19.43
N ARG A 9 8.25 3.34 18.69
CA ARG A 9 7.93 4.69 19.20
C ARG A 9 6.82 5.29 18.36
N VAL A 10 5.95 6.09 18.99
CA VAL A 10 4.91 6.83 18.30
C VAL A 10 5.56 7.97 17.51
N LEU A 11 5.53 7.88 16.19
CA LEU A 11 5.98 8.94 15.28
C LEU A 11 4.77 9.58 14.62
N ARG A 12 4.89 10.83 14.16
CA ARG A 12 3.84 11.48 13.34
C ARG A 12 3.44 10.63 12.12
N SER A 13 4.41 9.92 11.53
CA SER A 13 4.18 8.98 10.44
C SER A 13 3.52 7.65 10.85
N SER A 14 3.47 7.33 12.15
CA SER A 14 2.80 6.13 12.65
C SER A 14 1.27 6.26 12.64
N ALA A 15 0.74 7.48 12.49
CA ALA A 15 -0.68 7.70 12.27
C ALA A 15 -1.15 7.17 10.91
N ARG A 16 -0.23 7.02 9.93
CA ARG A 16 -0.54 6.38 8.65
C ARG A 16 -0.58 4.86 8.81
N ARG A 17 -1.70 4.25 8.40
CA ARG A 17 -1.90 2.79 8.36
C ARG A 17 -1.23 2.17 7.12
N ILE A 18 0.09 2.20 7.07
CA ILE A 18 0.87 1.60 5.97
C ILE A 18 1.24 0.14 6.23
N LEU A 19 1.32 -0.62 5.14
CA LEU A 19 1.73 -2.02 5.16
C LEU A 19 3.26 -2.14 5.23
N LEU A 20 3.73 -3.17 5.93
CA LEU A 20 5.15 -3.52 5.99
C LEU A 20 5.59 -4.10 4.64
N ILE A 21 6.61 -3.48 4.03
CA ILE A 21 7.28 -4.03 2.85
C ILE A 21 8.49 -4.83 3.35
N PRO A 22 8.53 -6.16 3.18
CA PRO A 22 9.65 -6.97 3.61
C PRO A 22 10.88 -6.67 2.75
N LYS A 23 12.07 -6.70 3.37
CA LYS A 23 13.33 -6.61 2.62
C LYS A 23 13.55 -7.90 1.86
N THR A 24 13.91 -7.80 0.59
CA THR A 24 14.31 -8.95 -0.22
C THR A 24 15.77 -8.84 -0.62
N HIS A 25 16.42 -9.99 -0.74
CA HIS A 25 17.80 -10.08 -1.22
C HIS A 25 17.86 -10.20 -2.76
N CYS A 26 16.83 -10.78 -3.38
CA CYS A 26 16.74 -10.96 -4.82
C CYS A 26 15.84 -9.89 -5.46
N LYS A 27 16.45 -8.90 -6.13
CA LYS A 27 15.75 -7.78 -6.78
C LYS A 27 14.76 -8.18 -7.88
N SER A 28 15.01 -9.30 -8.56
CA SER A 28 14.09 -9.76 -9.62
C SER A 28 12.90 -10.52 -9.03
N PHE A 29 13.14 -11.67 -8.40
CA PHE A 29 12.08 -12.56 -7.93
C PHE A 29 11.44 -12.11 -6.62
N GLY A 30 12.26 -11.63 -5.68
CA GLY A 30 11.80 -11.22 -4.36
C GLY A 30 10.88 -10.01 -4.43
N ASP A 31 11.29 -8.95 -5.14
CA ASP A 31 10.52 -7.71 -5.22
C ASP A 31 9.21 -7.87 -6.00
N ARG A 32 9.11 -8.86 -6.89
CA ARG A 32 7.88 -9.20 -7.63
C ARG A 32 6.89 -10.05 -6.84
N SER A 33 7.30 -10.61 -5.69
CA SER A 33 6.38 -11.37 -4.85
C SER A 33 5.21 -10.51 -4.38
N PHE A 34 4.02 -11.09 -4.25
CA PHE A 34 2.83 -10.35 -3.78
C PHE A 34 3.05 -9.72 -2.40
N ALA A 35 3.85 -10.37 -1.54
CA ALA A 35 4.22 -9.87 -0.22
C ALA A 35 5.03 -8.56 -0.25
N VAL A 36 5.63 -8.21 -1.39
CA VAL A 36 6.36 -6.95 -1.59
C VAL A 36 5.55 -6.00 -2.49
N ALA A 37 5.16 -6.48 -3.67
CA ALA A 37 4.48 -5.67 -4.68
C ALA A 37 3.12 -5.13 -4.19
N GLY A 38 2.34 -5.96 -3.49
CA GLY A 38 1.03 -5.57 -2.95
C GLY A 38 1.14 -4.40 -1.96
N PRO A 39 1.90 -4.55 -0.85
CA PRO A 39 2.17 -3.47 0.08
C PRO A 39 2.76 -2.22 -0.55
N ARG A 40 3.63 -2.36 -1.55
CA ARG A 40 4.24 -1.23 -2.26
C ARG A 40 3.18 -0.42 -2.99
N LEU A 41 2.42 -1.07 -3.88
CA LEU A 41 1.35 -0.42 -4.64
C LEU A 41 0.28 0.18 -3.72
N TRP A 42 -0.10 -0.55 -2.66
CA TRP A 42 -1.08 -0.05 -1.69
C TRP A 42 -0.61 1.21 -0.96
N ASN A 43 0.64 1.23 -0.50
CA ASN A 43 1.20 2.36 0.24
C ASN A 43 1.39 3.62 -0.63
N ASP A 44 1.52 3.46 -1.95
CA ASP A 44 1.65 4.55 -2.91
C ASP A 44 0.29 5.22 -3.23
N LEU A 45 -0.83 4.56 -2.92
CA LEU A 45 -2.16 5.13 -3.12
C LEU A 45 -2.42 6.31 -2.15
N PRO A 46 -3.16 7.35 -2.59
CA PRO A 46 -3.70 8.37 -1.69
C PRO A 46 -4.57 7.78 -0.56
N SER A 47 -4.55 8.41 0.61
CA SER A 47 -5.32 7.98 1.80
C SER A 47 -6.81 7.82 1.52
N ASP A 48 -7.36 8.69 0.68
CA ASP A 48 -8.78 8.75 0.37
C ASP A 48 -9.23 7.55 -0.47
N ILE A 49 -8.29 6.97 -1.24
CA ILE A 49 -8.51 5.74 -2.02
C ILE A 49 -8.26 4.50 -1.16
N GLN A 50 -7.35 4.55 -0.19
CA GLN A 50 -7.09 3.41 0.70
C GLN A 50 -8.25 3.10 1.65
N PHE A 51 -8.98 4.13 2.10
CA PHE A 51 -10.07 3.98 3.07
C PHE A 51 -11.40 4.56 2.54
N PRO A 52 -11.95 4.02 1.45
CA PRO A 52 -13.22 4.47 0.91
C PRO A 52 -14.39 3.93 1.75
N PRO A 53 -15.57 4.55 1.68
CA PRO A 53 -16.74 4.12 2.42
C PRO A 53 -17.27 2.75 1.96
N THR A 54 -17.09 2.40 0.68
CA THR A 54 -17.52 1.11 0.12
C THR A 54 -16.52 0.58 -0.90
N LEU A 55 -16.59 -0.73 -1.15
CA LEU A 55 -15.75 -1.40 -2.15
C LEU A 55 -16.08 -0.98 -3.59
N GLN A 56 -17.31 -0.54 -3.87
CA GLN A 56 -17.65 0.01 -5.18
C GLN A 56 -16.96 1.36 -5.41
N VAL A 57 -16.98 2.24 -4.40
CA VAL A 57 -16.27 3.53 -4.45
C VAL A 57 -14.77 3.31 -4.58
N PHE A 58 -14.21 2.34 -3.85
CA PHE A 58 -12.81 1.93 -4.00
C PHE A 58 -12.43 1.67 -5.46
N ARG A 59 -13.17 0.78 -6.13
CA ARG A 59 -12.89 0.37 -7.51
C ARG A 59 -12.94 1.55 -8.48
N THR A 60 -13.95 2.42 -8.32
CA THR A 60 -14.10 3.62 -9.16
C THR A 60 -12.96 4.60 -8.95
N MET A 61 -12.66 4.97 -7.69
CA MET A 61 -11.57 5.90 -7.38
C MET A 61 -10.21 5.36 -7.80
N LEU A 62 -9.94 4.07 -7.56
CA LEU A 62 -8.71 3.42 -7.99
C LEU A 62 -8.55 3.48 -9.50
N LYS A 63 -9.61 3.16 -10.25
CA LYS A 63 -9.62 3.25 -11.71
C LYS A 63 -9.28 4.69 -12.14
N THR A 64 -10.03 5.67 -11.67
CA THR A 64 -9.81 7.09 -12.01
C THR A 64 -8.38 7.55 -11.72
N TRP A 65 -7.85 7.19 -10.54
CA TRP A 65 -6.49 7.56 -10.16
C TRP A 65 -5.42 6.93 -11.07
N LEU A 66 -5.56 5.63 -11.37
CA LEU A 66 -4.62 4.94 -12.26
C LEU A 66 -4.62 5.52 -13.68
N PHE A 67 -5.79 5.85 -14.23
CA PHE A 67 -5.91 6.45 -15.56
C PHE A 67 -5.51 7.92 -15.60
N SER A 68 -5.56 8.65 -14.47
CA SER A 68 -5.08 10.03 -14.40
C SER A 68 -3.55 10.13 -14.34
N MET A 69 -2.86 9.05 -14.00
CA MET A 69 -1.40 8.98 -13.90
C MET A 69 -0.72 8.54 -15.21
N TYR A 70 -1.50 8.29 -16.25
CA TYR A 70 -1.06 7.90 -17.59
C TYR A 70 -1.46 8.99 -18.59
#